data_AF-A0AAQ4DB71-F1
#
_entry.id   AF-A0AAQ4DB71-F1
#
_cell.length_a   1.000
_cell.length_b   1.000
_cell.length_c   1.000
_cell.angle_alpha   90.00
_cell.angle_beta   90.00
_cell.angle_gamma   90.00
#
_symmetry.space_group_name_H-M   'P 1'
#
loop_
_entity.id
_entity.type
_entity.pdbx_description
1 polymer ?
#
loop_
_entity_poly.entity_id
_entity_poly.type
_entity_poly.pdbx_seq_one_letter_code
_entity_poly.pdbx_strand_id
1 'polypeptide(L)'
;MLSNIGSPAMYFELQGGPTFLPLNYTVTASLSEQVALEVQEVAGVTQQPRVTSWARVNATGYANDMITRTGSDNSWGTARVDISHSGVYVANGPNTGSPGKNRAIFRLIVRTCPRANYGSACNYQCPFCQNGGVCHDITGQCICPPGFRGELCETPIALRRQCLACAW
;
A
#
# COMPACT_ATOMS: atom_id res chain seq x y z
N MET A 1 42.29 -3.48 12.82
CA MET A 1 41.71 -3.42 11.46
C MET A 1 40.21 -3.67 11.59
N LEU A 2 39.40 -2.62 11.66
CA LEU A 2 37.94 -2.76 11.66
C LEU A 2 37.48 -2.70 10.21
N SER A 3 36.87 -3.78 9.72
CA SER A 3 36.31 -3.89 8.39
C SER A 3 35.13 -2.92 8.25
N ASN A 4 35.33 -1.82 7.52
CA ASN A 4 34.27 -0.96 7.03
C ASN A 4 33.45 -1.73 5.97
N ILE A 5 32.47 -2.52 6.43
CA ILE A 5 31.47 -3.18 5.57
C ILE A 5 30.17 -2.36 5.60
N GLY A 6 30.29 -1.04 5.45
CA GLY A 6 29.16 -0.16 5.22
C GLY A 6 29.43 0.62 3.94
N SER A 7 28.88 0.17 2.81
CA SER A 7 28.91 0.95 1.57
C SER A 7 28.43 2.38 1.87
N PRO A 8 29.03 3.45 1.31
CA PRO A 8 28.62 4.84 1.54
C PRO A 8 27.13 5.09 1.29
N ALA A 9 26.52 4.29 0.41
CA ALA A 9 25.08 4.27 0.15
C ALA A 9 24.23 3.96 1.40
N MET A 10 24.67 3.04 2.26
CA MET A 10 23.91 2.64 3.46
C MET A 10 23.96 3.71 4.55
N TYR A 11 25.09 4.41 4.70
CA TYR A 11 25.20 5.55 5.61
C TYR A 11 24.34 6.73 5.12
N PHE A 12 24.33 6.99 3.81
CA PHE A 12 23.49 8.01 3.20
C PHE A 12 22.00 7.65 3.28
N GLU A 13 21.63 6.37 3.34
CA GLU A 13 20.24 5.91 3.56
C GLU A 13 19.70 6.20 4.98
N LEU A 14 20.56 6.42 5.98
CA LEU A 14 20.12 6.72 7.35
C LEU A 14 19.85 8.22 7.62
N GLN A 15 20.48 9.14 6.88
CA GLN A 15 20.31 10.58 7.11
C GLN A 15 19.29 11.20 6.14
N GLY A 16 18.14 11.67 6.64
CA GLY A 16 17.18 12.49 5.87
C GLY A 16 15.81 11.87 5.56
N GLY A 17 15.51 10.66 6.05
CA GLY A 17 14.18 10.05 5.86
C GLY A 17 13.80 9.75 4.40
N PRO A 18 12.58 9.25 4.13
CA PRO A 18 12.06 9.08 2.77
C PRO A 18 11.56 10.42 2.20
N THR A 19 11.70 10.61 0.89
CA THR A 19 11.17 11.79 0.18
C THR A 19 9.65 11.81 0.12
N PHE A 20 9.04 10.63 0.00
CA PHE A 20 7.59 10.44 -0.18
C PHE A 20 7.08 9.41 0.81
N LEU A 21 5.89 9.65 1.36
CA LEU A 21 5.17 8.70 2.18
C LEU A 21 3.86 8.30 1.49
N PRO A 22 3.57 7.00 1.29
CA PRO A 22 2.25 6.56 0.90
C PRO A 22 1.20 7.04 1.91
N LEU A 23 0.06 7.57 1.45
CA LEU A 23 -1.09 7.77 2.34
C LEU A 23 -1.64 6.44 2.87
N ASN A 24 -1.59 5.40 2.03
CA ASN A 24 -1.93 4.03 2.40
C ASN A 24 -0.92 3.05 1.77
N TYR A 25 -0.21 2.30 2.60
CA TYR A 25 0.74 1.27 2.12
C TYR A 25 0.05 0.12 1.38
N THR A 26 -1.18 -0.20 1.78
CA THR A 26 -2.02 -1.20 1.13
C THR A 26 -3.37 -0.59 0.83
N VAL A 27 -3.80 -0.67 -0.43
CA VAL A 27 -5.10 -0.20 -0.90
C VAL A 27 -5.88 -1.43 -1.38
N THR A 28 -7.10 -1.58 -0.89
CA THR A 28 -8.00 -2.67 -1.31
C THR A 28 -9.17 -2.09 -2.06
N ALA A 29 -9.46 -2.62 -3.24
CA ALA A 29 -10.58 -2.21 -4.08
C ALA A 29 -11.36 -3.43 -4.59
N SER A 30 -12.63 -3.22 -4.91
CA SER A 30 -13.48 -4.22 -5.56
C SER A 30 -13.53 -4.01 -7.08
N LEU A 31 -13.89 -5.06 -7.82
CA LEU A 31 -14.05 -4.97 -9.27
C LEU A 31 -14.92 -3.78 -9.68
N SER A 32 -14.49 -3.07 -10.73
CA SER A 32 -15.15 -1.88 -11.28
C SER A 32 -15.27 -0.69 -10.33
N GLU A 33 -14.59 -0.69 -9.18
CA GLU A 33 -14.45 0.52 -8.35
C GLU A 33 -13.38 1.46 -8.90
N GLN A 34 -13.46 2.74 -8.50
CA GLN A 34 -12.40 3.72 -8.72
C GLN A 34 -11.33 3.57 -7.63
N VAL A 35 -10.05 3.65 -8.00
CA VAL A 35 -8.93 3.60 -7.06
C VAL A 35 -7.94 4.72 -7.35
N ALA A 36 -7.32 5.24 -6.29
CA ALA A 36 -6.20 6.18 -6.36
C ALA A 36 -5.12 5.77 -5.34
N LEU A 37 -3.86 5.80 -5.79
CA LEU A 37 -2.64 5.67 -5.02
C LEU A 37 -2.05 7.08 -4.90
N GLU A 38 -1.81 7.53 -3.69
CA GLU A 38 -1.44 8.92 -3.41
C GLU A 38 -0.22 8.96 -2.49
N VAL A 39 0.71 9.85 -2.81
CA VAL A 39 1.87 10.15 -1.94
C VAL A 39 1.67 11.48 -1.23
N GLN A 40 2.20 11.54 -0.01
CA GLN A 40 2.48 12.78 0.70
C GLN A 40 3.96 13.13 0.57
N GLU A 41 4.24 14.37 0.23
CA GLU A 41 5.59 14.92 0.17
C GLU A 41 6.11 15.20 1.59
N VAL A 42 7.36 14.79 1.88
CA VAL A 42 8.01 15.13 3.15
C VAL A 42 8.75 16.45 3.00
N ALA A 43 8.24 17.49 3.65
CA ALA A 43 8.82 18.83 3.59
C ALA A 43 10.28 18.84 4.10
N GLY A 44 11.16 19.55 3.39
CA GLY A 44 12.54 19.75 3.80
C GLY A 44 13.52 18.62 3.44
N VAL A 45 13.06 17.53 2.80
CA VAL A 45 13.92 16.41 2.38
C VAL A 45 14.56 16.64 1.00
N THR A 46 13.87 17.33 0.10
CA THR A 46 14.38 17.66 -1.25
C THR A 46 13.79 18.99 -1.74
N GLN A 47 14.51 19.68 -2.63
CA GLN A 47 14.09 20.95 -3.22
C GLN A 47 13.03 20.79 -4.33
N GLN A 48 12.82 19.56 -4.84
CA GLN A 48 11.78 19.24 -5.82
C GLN A 48 11.06 17.92 -5.45
N PRO A 49 10.18 17.93 -4.43
CA PRO A 49 9.53 16.72 -3.93
C PRO A 49 8.35 16.28 -4.81
N ARG A 50 8.49 16.20 -6.14
CA ARG A 50 7.41 15.72 -7.03
C ARG A 50 7.66 14.31 -7.52
N VAL A 51 6.62 13.51 -7.68
CA VAL A 51 6.73 12.23 -8.38
C VAL A 51 7.01 12.49 -9.86
N THR A 52 8.02 11.82 -10.41
CA THR A 52 8.44 11.93 -11.81
C THR A 52 7.90 10.80 -12.67
N SER A 53 7.72 9.61 -12.09
CA SER A 53 7.17 8.47 -12.78
C SER A 53 6.47 7.49 -11.84
N TRP A 54 5.51 6.76 -12.41
CA TRP A 54 4.85 5.63 -11.77
C TRP A 54 5.20 4.37 -12.53
N ALA A 55 5.46 3.29 -11.80
CA ALA A 55 5.75 1.99 -12.38
C ALA A 55 5.05 0.87 -11.61
N ARG A 56 4.65 -0.18 -12.32
CA ARG A 56 4.22 -1.45 -11.71
C ARG A 56 5.41 -2.38 -11.62
N VAL A 57 5.53 -3.09 -10.51
CA VAL A 57 6.56 -4.13 -10.35
C VAL A 57 6.17 -5.33 -11.21
N ASN A 58 7.11 -5.75 -12.06
CA ASN A 58 6.94 -6.88 -12.96
C ASN A 58 7.20 -8.23 -12.25
N ALA A 59 7.04 -9.33 -12.98
CA ALA A 59 7.24 -10.69 -12.45
C ALA A 59 8.67 -10.97 -11.95
N THR A 60 9.67 -10.23 -12.45
CA THR A 60 11.08 -10.33 -12.01
C THR A 60 11.41 -9.47 -10.79
N GLY A 61 10.43 -8.74 -10.24
CA GLY A 61 10.61 -7.88 -9.07
C GLY A 61 11.13 -6.48 -9.38
N TYR A 62 11.26 -6.11 -10.66
CA TYR A 62 11.73 -4.78 -11.09
C TYR A 62 10.55 -3.87 -11.48
N ALA A 63 10.66 -2.59 -11.15
CA ALA A 63 9.66 -1.56 -11.47
C ALA A 63 10.00 -0.82 -12.78
N ASN A 64 10.15 -1.56 -13.87
CA ASN A 64 10.45 -1.03 -15.21
C ASN A 64 9.21 -0.87 -16.10
N ASP A 65 8.07 -1.47 -15.72
CA ASP A 65 6.80 -1.33 -16.42
C ASP A 65 6.16 0.02 -16.06
N MET A 66 6.60 1.07 -16.75
CA MET A 66 6.09 2.43 -16.57
C MET A 66 4.61 2.48 -16.94
N ILE A 67 3.81 3.03 -16.04
CA ILE A 67 2.36 3.17 -16.23
C ILE A 67 2.01 4.63 -16.53
N THR A 68 0.98 4.83 -17.34
CA THR A 68 0.49 6.16 -17.68
C THR A 68 -0.11 6.85 -16.45
N ARG A 69 0.26 8.12 -16.26
CA ARG A 69 -0.31 9.00 -15.24
C ARG A 69 -1.78 9.27 -15.56
N THR A 70 -2.63 9.10 -14.57
CA THR A 70 -4.09 9.24 -14.66
C THR A 70 -4.65 10.28 -13.68
N GLY A 71 -3.77 11.03 -13.01
CA GLY A 71 -4.09 12.11 -12.07
C GLY A 71 -3.00 13.20 -12.04
N SER A 72 -2.86 13.88 -10.90
CA SER A 72 -1.73 14.78 -10.63
C SER A 72 -0.41 14.00 -10.51
N ASP A 73 0.75 14.67 -10.54
CA ASP A 73 2.06 13.99 -10.43
C ASP A 73 2.11 13.02 -9.24
N ASN A 74 1.57 13.42 -8.08
CA ASN A 74 1.59 12.68 -6.83
C ASN A 74 0.47 11.65 -6.66
N SER A 75 -0.35 11.43 -7.70
CA SER A 75 -1.48 10.51 -7.65
C SER A 75 -1.56 9.67 -8.91
N TRP A 76 -1.70 8.37 -8.77
CA TRP A 76 -2.05 7.46 -9.85
C TRP A 76 -3.34 6.74 -9.54
N GLY A 77 -4.25 6.59 -10.51
CA GLY A 77 -5.51 5.90 -10.30
C GLY A 77 -6.16 5.34 -11.55
N THR A 78 -7.31 4.68 -11.38
CA THR A 78 -8.16 4.28 -12.50
C THR A 78 -9.62 4.39 -12.08
N ALA A 79 -10.49 4.78 -13.01
CA ALA A 79 -11.92 4.89 -12.77
C ALA A 79 -12.61 3.53 -12.62
N ARG A 80 -12.04 2.47 -13.22
CA ARG A 80 -12.55 1.11 -13.15
C ARG A 80 -11.38 0.15 -12.99
N VAL A 81 -11.24 -0.40 -11.79
CA VAL A 81 -10.20 -1.38 -11.49
C VAL A 81 -10.65 -2.80 -11.89
N ASP A 82 -9.68 -3.61 -12.27
CA ASP A 82 -9.81 -5.02 -12.65
C ASP A 82 -8.73 -5.84 -11.94
N ILE A 83 -8.92 -7.16 -11.80
CA ILE A 83 -7.95 -8.06 -11.14
C ILE A 83 -6.53 -7.95 -11.71
N SER A 84 -6.40 -7.65 -13.00
CA SER A 84 -5.11 -7.44 -13.68
C SER A 84 -4.32 -6.25 -13.15
N HIS A 85 -4.98 -5.29 -12.50
CA HIS A 85 -4.34 -4.15 -11.83
C HIS A 85 -3.80 -4.49 -10.44
N SER A 86 -4.07 -5.68 -9.89
CA SER A 86 -3.48 -6.06 -8.60
C SER A 86 -1.95 -6.12 -8.69
N GLY A 87 -1.24 -5.75 -7.62
CA GLY A 87 0.22 -5.81 -7.60
C GLY A 87 0.90 -4.76 -6.75
N VAL A 88 2.20 -4.62 -6.94
CA VAL A 88 3.03 -3.63 -6.25
C VAL A 88 3.31 -2.47 -7.20
N TYR A 89 3.11 -1.26 -6.71
CA TYR A 89 3.29 -0.03 -7.46
C TYR A 89 4.37 0.82 -6.80
N VAL A 90 5.15 1.51 -7.63
CA VAL A 90 6.25 2.36 -7.20
C VAL A 90 6.06 3.75 -7.79
N ALA A 91 6.05 4.76 -6.92
CA ALA A 91 6.19 6.16 -7.31
C ALA A 91 7.65 6.56 -7.16
N ASN A 92 8.27 7.07 -8.23
CA ASN A 92 9.67 7.52 -8.24
C ASN A 92 9.72 9.05 -8.24
N GLY A 93 10.61 9.66 -7.45
CA GLY A 93 10.89 11.10 -7.54
C GLY A 93 12.06 11.45 -8.47
N PRO A 94 12.61 12.67 -8.40
CA PRO A 94 13.66 13.14 -9.30
C PRO A 94 15.09 12.72 -8.91
N ASN A 95 15.37 12.40 -7.65
CA ASN A 95 16.72 12.08 -7.17
C ASN A 95 17.13 10.62 -7.46
N THR A 96 18.07 10.41 -8.39
CA THR A 96 18.58 9.08 -8.77
C THR A 96 19.81 8.63 -7.97
N GLY A 97 20.48 9.54 -7.26
CA GLY A 97 21.68 9.24 -6.45
C GLY A 97 21.41 8.47 -5.15
N SER A 98 20.14 8.32 -4.75
CA SER A 98 19.72 7.49 -3.61
C SER A 98 18.38 6.83 -3.91
N PRO A 99 18.34 5.80 -4.78
CA PRO A 99 17.09 5.20 -5.25
C PRO A 99 16.21 4.71 -4.11
N GLY A 100 16.78 4.16 -3.04
CA GLY A 100 16.04 3.65 -1.87
C GLY A 100 15.14 4.70 -1.19
N LYS A 101 15.58 5.95 -1.11
CA LYS A 101 14.90 7.02 -0.33
C LYS A 101 13.87 7.81 -1.12
N ASN A 102 13.99 7.78 -2.45
CA ASN A 102 13.25 8.62 -3.38
C ASN A 102 12.09 7.86 -4.07
N ARG A 103 11.60 6.81 -3.41
CA ARG A 103 10.52 5.96 -3.89
C ARG A 103 9.48 5.72 -2.80
N ALA A 104 8.22 5.65 -3.20
CA ALA A 104 7.12 5.18 -2.37
C ALA A 104 6.55 3.89 -2.97
N ILE A 105 6.26 2.91 -2.11
CA ILE A 105 5.79 1.59 -2.52
C ILE A 105 4.38 1.38 -1.99
N PHE A 106 3.50 0.89 -2.87
CA PHE A 106 2.11 0.60 -2.60
C PHE A 106 1.79 -0.84 -2.95
N ARG A 107 0.88 -1.46 -2.21
CA ARG A 107 0.27 -2.73 -2.59
C ARG A 107 -1.20 -2.50 -2.93
N LEU A 108 -1.56 -2.74 -4.19
CA LEU A 108 -2.96 -2.73 -4.62
C LEU A 108 -3.50 -4.16 -4.63
N ILE A 109 -4.55 -4.38 -3.84
CA ILE A 109 -5.29 -5.63 -3.78
C ILE A 109 -6.65 -5.39 -4.45
N VAL A 110 -6.97 -6.20 -5.45
CA VAL A 110 -8.26 -6.13 -6.15
C VAL A 110 -9.03 -7.40 -5.83
N ARG A 111 -10.20 -7.27 -5.23
CA ARG A 111 -11.13 -8.37 -4.97
C ARG A 111 -11.68 -8.87 -6.32
N THR A 112 -11.89 -10.17 -6.43
CA THR A 112 -12.43 -10.82 -7.64
C THR A 112 -13.92 -10.57 -7.85
N CYS A 113 -14.60 -9.98 -6.87
CA CYS A 113 -16.01 -9.60 -6.96
C CYS A 113 -16.25 -8.09 -6.78
N PRO A 114 -17.35 -7.56 -7.36
CA PRO A 114 -17.85 -6.24 -7.06
C PRO A 114 -18.11 -6.05 -5.55
N ARG A 115 -18.28 -4.78 -5.15
CA ARG A 115 -18.63 -4.45 -3.77
C ARG A 115 -19.90 -5.22 -3.36
N ALA A 116 -19.90 -5.71 -2.13
CA ALA A 116 -21.01 -6.44 -1.52
C ALA A 116 -21.31 -7.84 -2.10
N ASN A 117 -20.47 -8.39 -3.00
CA ASN A 117 -20.66 -9.72 -3.54
C ASN A 117 -19.49 -10.67 -3.24
N TYR A 118 -19.77 -11.97 -3.21
CA TYR A 118 -18.77 -13.05 -3.05
C TYR A 118 -19.19 -14.34 -3.78
N GLY A 119 -18.27 -15.29 -3.84
CA GLY A 119 -18.37 -16.60 -4.48
C GLY A 119 -17.70 -16.63 -5.85
N SER A 120 -17.48 -17.82 -6.40
CA SER A 120 -16.81 -18.02 -7.69
C SER A 120 -17.47 -17.28 -8.87
N ALA A 121 -18.78 -17.02 -8.76
CA ALA A 121 -19.56 -16.27 -9.75
C ALA A 121 -20.12 -14.93 -9.19
N CYS A 122 -19.68 -14.50 -8.00
CA CYS A 122 -20.14 -13.27 -7.34
C CYS A 122 -21.67 -13.17 -7.15
N ASN A 123 -22.38 -14.30 -7.03
CA ASN A 123 -23.84 -14.35 -6.92
C ASN A 123 -24.36 -14.30 -5.48
N TYR A 124 -23.47 -14.36 -4.48
CA TYR A 124 -23.85 -14.30 -3.07
C TYR A 124 -23.56 -12.90 -2.50
N GLN A 125 -24.40 -12.43 -1.59
CA GLN A 125 -24.25 -11.13 -0.95
C GLN A 125 -23.37 -11.23 0.28
N CYS A 126 -22.34 -10.39 0.37
CA CYS A 126 -21.49 -10.30 1.53
C CYS A 126 -22.30 -9.93 2.79
N PRO A 127 -21.99 -10.54 3.94
CA PRO A 127 -22.51 -10.05 5.21
C PRO A 127 -21.95 -8.66 5.52
N PHE A 128 -22.66 -7.92 6.38
CA PHE A 128 -22.21 -6.61 6.84
C PHE A 128 -21.10 -6.74 7.89
N CYS A 129 -19.84 -6.71 7.44
CA CYS A 129 -18.68 -6.70 8.31
C CYS A 129 -18.56 -5.35 9.05
N GLN A 130 -18.60 -5.38 10.38
CA GLN A 130 -18.49 -4.20 11.23
C GLN A 130 -17.04 -3.77 11.44
N ASN A 131 -16.86 -2.59 12.03
CA ASN A 131 -15.56 -2.08 12.50
C ASN A 131 -14.45 -2.02 11.42
N GLY A 132 -14.83 -1.85 10.15
CA GLY A 132 -13.88 -1.82 9.04
C GLY A 132 -13.42 -3.20 8.56
N GLY A 133 -14.13 -4.27 8.92
CA GLY A 133 -13.90 -5.61 8.38
C GLY A 133 -14.14 -5.69 6.87
N VAL A 134 -13.42 -6.58 6.20
CA VAL A 134 -13.50 -6.78 4.75
C VAL A 134 -14.07 -8.16 4.46
N CYS A 135 -15.10 -8.23 3.62
CA CYS A 135 -15.67 -9.50 3.17
C CYS A 135 -14.71 -10.24 2.23
N HIS A 136 -14.39 -11.49 2.55
CA HIS A 136 -13.64 -12.37 1.68
C HIS A 136 -14.47 -12.69 0.43
N ASP A 137 -13.93 -12.39 -0.74
CA ASP A 137 -14.59 -12.50 -2.04
C ASP A 137 -14.88 -13.95 -2.49
N ILE A 138 -14.11 -14.94 -2.02
CA ILE A 138 -14.39 -16.35 -2.26
C ILE A 138 -15.35 -16.95 -1.21
N THR A 139 -15.05 -16.79 0.09
CA THR A 139 -15.76 -17.53 1.16
C THR A 139 -16.94 -16.78 1.76
N GLY A 140 -17.03 -15.46 1.59
CA GLY A 140 -18.05 -14.61 2.19
C GLY A 140 -17.82 -14.30 3.67
N GLN A 141 -16.76 -14.82 4.28
CA GLN A 141 -16.43 -14.56 5.69
C GLN A 141 -15.82 -13.16 5.87
N CYS A 142 -16.06 -12.52 7.02
CA CYS A 142 -15.42 -11.25 7.34
C CYS A 142 -13.98 -11.45 7.83
N ILE A 143 -13.05 -10.71 7.23
CA ILE A 143 -11.66 -10.58 7.68
C ILE A 143 -11.62 -9.38 8.63
N CYS A 144 -11.37 -9.64 9.90
CA CYS A 144 -11.41 -8.61 10.94
C CYS A 144 -10.10 -7.84 11.05
N PRO A 145 -10.15 -6.51 11.24
CA PRO A 145 -8.97 -5.73 11.50
C PRO A 145 -8.39 -6.05 12.89
N PRO A 146 -7.11 -5.72 13.13
CA PRO A 146 -6.49 -5.90 14.44
C PRO A 146 -7.31 -5.27 15.57
N GLY A 147 -7.52 -6.02 16.65
CA GLY A 147 -8.32 -5.57 17.78
C GLY A 147 -9.81 -5.90 17.67
N PHE A 148 -10.27 -6.63 16.65
CA PHE A 148 -11.66 -7.10 16.53
C PHE A 148 -11.74 -8.59 16.17
N ARG A 149 -12.83 -9.24 16.58
CA ARG A 149 -13.18 -10.65 16.29
C ARG A 149 -14.69 -10.82 16.19
N GLY A 150 -15.12 -12.06 15.92
CA GLY A 150 -16.52 -12.42 15.67
C GLY A 150 -16.74 -12.68 14.18
N GLU A 151 -17.86 -13.29 13.83
CA GLU A 151 -18.17 -13.61 12.43
C GLU A 151 -18.37 -12.35 11.58
N LEU A 152 -18.79 -11.25 12.20
CA LEU A 152 -19.03 -9.96 11.58
C LEU A 152 -18.08 -8.89 12.11
N CYS A 153 -17.00 -9.26 12.80
CA CYS A 153 -16.04 -8.34 13.43
C CYS A 153 -16.66 -7.38 14.45
N GLU A 154 -17.76 -7.80 15.09
CA GLU A 154 -18.56 -7.02 16.02
C GLU A 154 -17.95 -6.92 17.42
N THR A 155 -17.05 -7.83 17.77
CA THR A 155 -16.51 -7.93 19.13
C THR A 155 -15.10 -7.32 19.22
N PRO A 156 -14.88 -6.23 19.97
CA PRO A 156 -13.54 -5.73 20.23
C PRO A 156 -12.74 -6.72 21.10
N ILE A 157 -11.47 -6.87 20.78
CA ILE A 157 -10.49 -7.63 21.55
C ILE A 157 -9.75 -6.63 22.42
N ALA A 158 -9.71 -6.89 23.74
CA ALA A 158 -8.77 -6.20 24.60
C ALA A 158 -7.36 -6.60 24.17
N LEU A 159 -6.68 -5.72 23.43
CA LEU A 159 -5.24 -5.79 23.29
C LEU A 159 -4.69 -5.62 24.71
N ARG A 160 -4.25 -6.71 25.34
CA ARG A 160 -3.46 -6.61 26.56
C ARG A 160 -2.26 -5.73 26.23
N ARG A 161 -2.33 -4.46 26.61
CA ARG A 161 -1.19 -3.57 26.66
C ARG A 161 -0.26 -4.13 27.73
N GLN A 162 0.77 -4.85 27.29
CA GLN A 162 1.97 -5.06 28.10
C GLN A 162 3.19 -4.69 27.27
N CYS A 163 3.28 -3.41 26.92
CA CYS A 163 4.58 -2.73 26.94
C CYS A 163 4.70 -2.05 28.31
N LEU A 164 4.89 -2.84 29.37
CA LEU A 164 5.25 -2.32 30.70
C LEU A 164 6.78 -2.26 30.90
N ALA A 165 7.57 -2.51 29.85
CA ALA A 165 9.02 -2.38 29.89
C ALA A 165 9.56 -1.85 28.55
N CYS A 166 9.10 -0.66 28.14
CA CYS A 166 9.98 0.27 27.44
C CYS A 166 10.51 1.24 28.50
N ALA A 167 11.31 0.73 29.43
CA ALA A 167 12.16 1.55 30.27
C ALA A 167 13.52 1.61 29.54
N TRP A 168 13.92 2.84 29.23
CA TRP A 168 15.22 3.19 28.66
C TRP A 168 16.36 2.80 29.59
#